data_AF-A0A0E9X6V4-F1
#
_entry.id   AF-A0A0E9X6V4-F1
#
_cell.length_a   1.000
_cell.length_b   1.000
_cell.length_c   1.000
_cell.angle_alpha   90.00
_cell.angle_beta   90.00
_cell.angle_gamma   90.00
#
_symmetry.space_group_name_H-M   'P 1'
#
loop_
_entity.id
_entity.type
_entity.pdbx_description
1 polymer ?
#
loop_
_entity_poly.entity_id
_entity_poly.type
_entity_poly.pdbx_seq_one_letter_code
_entity_poly.pdbx_strand_id
1 'polypeptide(L)'
;MNHGYTKAEMGPEVTAAAGFVSSLLRTRGFLTEQQLQIFSDCLHQALSEHYKDHWFPEKPQKGSGYRCIRINHEMDPIISKVARRIGLNSHHLYELLPRELTMWVDPYEVSYRIGEDVPYVSYTRPKPPRPAVFPPRVTTPHCTARTTF
;
A
#
# COMPACT_ATOMS: atom_id res chain seq x y z
N MET A 1 -17.96 -11.45 -8.17
CA MET A 1 -16.63 -11.56 -8.80
C MET A 1 -15.60 -11.08 -7.79
N ASN A 2 -14.92 -12.02 -7.12
CA ASN A 2 -13.80 -11.70 -6.23
C ASN A 2 -12.60 -11.29 -7.10
N HIS A 3 -12.41 -9.98 -7.27
CA HIS A 3 -11.17 -9.47 -7.82
C HIS A 3 -10.18 -9.41 -6.66
N GLY A 4 -9.45 -10.50 -6.43
CA GLY A 4 -8.24 -10.42 -5.62
C GLY A 4 -7.24 -9.55 -6.37
N TYR A 5 -6.88 -8.40 -5.82
CA TYR A 5 -5.94 -7.49 -6.48
C TYR A 5 -4.54 -8.10 -6.44
N THR A 6 -3.80 -7.88 -7.52
CA THR A 6 -2.48 -8.50 -7.66
C THR A 6 -1.44 -7.76 -6.84
N LYS A 7 -0.43 -8.50 -6.35
CA LYS A 7 0.75 -7.93 -5.67
C LYS A 7 1.43 -6.81 -6.49
N ALA A 8 1.30 -6.85 -7.82
CA ALA A 8 1.84 -5.82 -8.71
C ALA A 8 1.10 -4.47 -8.60
N GLU A 9 -0.21 -4.45 -8.35
CA GLU A 9 -1.01 -3.22 -8.34
C GLU A 9 -0.79 -2.35 -7.10
N MET A 10 -0.54 -2.98 -5.95
CA MET A 10 -0.22 -2.32 -4.67
C MET A 10 1.29 -2.18 -4.40
N GLY A 11 2.12 -2.81 -5.23
CA GLY A 11 3.57 -2.91 -5.03
C GLY A 11 4.26 -1.57 -4.78
N PRO A 12 4.00 -0.50 -5.58
CA PRO A 12 4.64 0.79 -5.36
C PRO A 12 4.34 1.39 -3.98
N GLU A 13 3.10 1.37 -3.54
CA GLU A 13 2.66 1.95 -2.26
C GLU A 13 3.17 1.14 -1.07
N VAL A 14 3.10 -0.20 -1.16
CA VAL A 14 3.65 -1.09 -0.14
C VAL A 14 5.18 -0.95 -0.05
N THR A 15 5.87 -0.78 -1.19
CA THR A 15 7.32 -0.52 -1.22
C THR A 15 7.67 0.79 -0.55
N ALA A 16 6.93 1.87 -0.86
CA ALA A 16 7.14 3.18 -0.24
C ALA A 16 6.93 3.13 1.28
N ALA A 17 5.87 2.45 1.73
CA ALA A 17 5.59 2.27 3.16
C ALA A 17 6.69 1.46 3.88
N ALA A 18 7.06 0.29 3.35
CA ALA A 18 8.10 -0.55 3.95
C ALA A 18 9.47 0.15 3.98
N GLY A 19 9.81 0.86 2.90
CA GLY A 19 11.02 1.66 2.81
C GLY A 19 11.07 2.79 3.84
N PHE A 20 9.94 3.48 4.07
CA PHE A 20 9.86 4.52 5.08
C PHE A 20 10.02 3.97 6.51
N VAL A 21 9.34 2.88 6.86
CA VAL A 21 9.53 2.28 8.21
C VAL A 21 10.97 1.82 8.39
N SER A 22 11.59 1.27 7.33
CA SER A 22 13.00 0.85 7.36
C SER A 22 13.95 2.05 7.51
N SER A 23 13.63 3.21 6.91
CA SER A 23 14.44 4.42 7.07
C SER A 23 14.36 4.97 8.50
N LEU A 24 13.20 4.90 9.16
CA LEU A 24 13.06 5.26 10.58
C LEU A 24 13.95 4.38 11.47
N LEU A 25 13.95 3.06 11.25
CA LEU A 25 14.81 2.12 11.98
C LEU A 25 16.30 2.40 11.75
N ARG A 26 16.68 2.79 10.53
CA ARG A 26 18.06 3.17 10.18
C ARG A 26 18.49 4.43 10.94
N THR A 27 17.67 5.48 10.94
CA THR A 27 18.05 6.78 11.53
C THR A 27 18.31 6.71 13.03
N ARG A 28 17.65 5.80 13.74
CA ARG A 28 17.71 5.73 15.21
C ARG A 28 18.52 4.55 15.76
N GLY A 29 19.01 3.65 14.90
CA GLY A 29 19.48 2.32 15.32
C GLY A 29 20.87 1.92 14.84
N PHE A 30 21.33 0.79 15.38
CA PHE A 30 22.61 0.14 15.08
C PHE A 30 22.46 -1.03 14.08
N LEU A 31 21.35 -1.06 13.33
CA LEU A 31 21.03 -2.15 12.41
C LEU A 31 21.92 -2.09 11.17
N THR A 32 22.33 -3.27 10.69
CA THR A 32 23.06 -3.37 9.42
C THR A 32 22.13 -3.17 8.22
N GLU A 33 22.69 -2.77 7.08
CA GLU A 33 21.93 -2.67 5.83
C GLU A 33 21.30 -4.00 5.42
N GLN A 34 21.94 -5.13 5.72
CA GLN A 34 21.37 -6.45 5.48
C GLN A 34 20.13 -6.72 6.36
N GLN A 35 20.17 -6.35 7.64
CA GLN A 35 19.00 -6.47 8.52
C GLN A 35 17.85 -5.57 8.05
N LEU A 36 18.16 -4.34 7.66
CA LEU A 36 17.16 -3.40 7.14
C LEU A 36 16.53 -3.90 5.84
N GLN A 37 17.32 -4.48 4.94
CA GLN A 37 16.81 -5.08 3.70
C GLN A 37 15.88 -6.27 4.00
N ILE A 38 16.29 -7.18 4.88
CA ILE A 38 15.46 -8.32 5.30
C ILE A 38 14.14 -7.84 5.92
N PHE A 39 14.21 -6.82 6.78
CA PHE A 39 13.02 -6.21 7.38
C PHE A 39 12.09 -5.61 6.32
N SER A 40 12.62 -4.81 5.40
CA SER A 40 11.85 -4.17 4.33
C SER A 40 11.14 -5.21 3.45
N ASP A 41 11.84 -6.26 3.03
CA ASP A 41 11.29 -7.32 2.18
C ASP A 41 10.20 -8.12 2.91
N CYS A 42 10.45 -8.46 4.17
CA CYS A 42 9.46 -9.17 4.99
C CYS A 42 8.23 -8.31 5.26
N LEU A 43 8.39 -7.01 5.50
CA LEU A 43 7.28 -6.08 5.72
C LEU A 43 6.48 -5.90 4.44
N HIS A 44 7.13 -5.70 3.29
CA HIS A 44 6.48 -5.62 2.00
C HIS A 44 5.61 -6.87 1.74
N GLN A 45 6.16 -8.07 1.97
CA GLN A 45 5.41 -9.31 1.79
C GLN A 45 4.22 -9.40 2.75
N ALA A 46 4.40 -9.09 4.02
CA ALA A 46 3.35 -9.20 5.03
C ALA A 46 2.19 -8.23 4.77
N LEU A 47 2.49 -6.98 4.37
CA LEU A 47 1.49 -5.99 4.01
C LEU A 47 0.74 -6.39 2.73
N SER A 48 1.47 -6.85 1.71
CA SER A 48 0.85 -7.31 0.45
C SER A 48 -0.17 -8.43 0.71
N GLU A 49 0.19 -9.40 1.56
CA GLU A 49 -0.71 -10.49 1.93
C GLU A 49 -1.90 -10.00 2.75
N HIS A 50 -1.67 -9.05 3.68
CA HIS A 50 -2.71 -8.50 4.52
C HIS A 50 -3.75 -7.68 3.72
N TYR A 51 -3.30 -6.97 2.68
CA TYR A 51 -4.13 -6.03 1.91
C TYR A 51 -4.85 -6.67 0.72
N LYS A 52 -4.54 -7.90 0.33
CA LYS A 52 -4.99 -8.54 -0.92
C LYS A 52 -6.50 -8.46 -1.19
N ASP A 53 -7.33 -8.61 -0.15
CA ASP A 53 -8.80 -8.57 -0.23
C ASP A 53 -9.40 -7.21 0.20
N HIS A 54 -8.52 -6.26 0.55
CA HIS A 54 -8.87 -4.94 1.06
C HIS A 54 -8.22 -3.83 0.25
N TRP A 55 -7.82 -4.07 -1.00
CA TRP A 55 -7.32 -3.05 -1.92
C TRP A 55 -8.46 -2.64 -2.86
N PHE A 56 -8.73 -1.35 -3.07
CA PHE A 56 -9.84 -0.92 -3.96
C PHE A 56 -9.43 0.33 -4.76
N PRO A 57 -8.71 0.19 -5.88
CA PRO A 57 -8.23 1.33 -6.68
C PRO A 57 -9.34 2.28 -7.15
N GLU A 58 -10.54 1.77 -7.40
CA GLU A 58 -11.71 2.58 -7.80
C GLU A 58 -12.26 3.44 -6.66
N LYS A 59 -12.02 3.01 -5.42
CA LYS A 59 -12.44 3.70 -4.18
C LYS A 59 -11.29 3.66 -3.17
N PRO A 60 -10.20 4.43 -3.36
CA PRO A 60 -8.97 4.27 -2.57
C PRO A 60 -9.17 4.33 -1.05
N GLN A 61 -10.08 5.20 -0.60
CA GLN A 61 -10.42 5.38 0.81
C GLN A 61 -11.16 4.18 1.44
N LYS A 62 -11.77 3.31 0.62
CA LYS A 62 -12.42 2.09 1.13
C LYS A 62 -11.36 1.16 1.69
N GLY A 63 -11.50 0.78 2.96
CA GLY A 63 -10.54 -0.09 3.65
C GLY A 63 -9.27 0.62 4.13
N SER A 64 -9.13 1.95 3.98
CA SER A 64 -7.94 2.69 4.41
C SER A 64 -7.62 2.47 5.90
N GLY A 65 -8.63 2.48 6.78
CA GLY A 65 -8.45 2.17 8.20
C GLY A 65 -7.96 0.74 8.48
N TYR A 66 -8.34 -0.25 7.67
CA TYR A 66 -7.85 -1.62 7.78
C TYR A 66 -6.37 -1.74 7.35
N ARG A 67 -5.98 -0.97 6.33
CA ARG A 67 -4.60 -0.91 5.84
C ARG A 67 -3.71 0.07 6.60
N CYS A 68 -4.25 0.73 7.63
CA CYS A 68 -3.51 1.71 8.39
C CYS A 68 -2.44 1.02 9.24
N ILE A 69 -1.20 1.47 9.14
CA ILE A 69 -0.13 1.09 10.05
C ILE A 69 -0.13 2.11 11.18
N ARG A 70 -0.31 1.66 12.42
CA ARG A 70 -0.41 2.55 13.58
C ARG A 70 0.51 2.12 14.71
N ILE A 71 1.30 3.07 15.20
CA ILE A 71 2.10 2.96 16.42
C ILE A 71 1.62 4.05 17.36
N ASN A 72 1.16 3.66 18.54
CA ASN A 72 0.80 4.55 19.64
C ASN A 72 1.26 3.89 20.97
N HIS A 73 0.38 3.79 21.96
CA HIS A 73 0.59 2.93 23.13
C HIS A 73 0.77 1.44 22.78
N GLU A 74 0.35 1.03 21.57
CA GLU A 74 0.52 -0.31 21.04
C GLU A 74 1.32 -0.28 19.73
N MET A 75 2.18 -1.29 19.56
CA MET A 75 2.97 -1.50 18.36
C MET A 75 2.12 -2.23 17.31
N ASP A 76 2.18 -1.77 16.06
CA ASP A 76 1.53 -2.46 14.95
C ASP A 76 1.91 -3.96 14.93
N PRO A 77 0.94 -4.88 14.87
CA PRO A 77 1.21 -6.31 15.00
C PRO A 77 2.01 -6.88 13.81
N ILE A 78 1.87 -6.30 12.61
CA ILE A 78 2.64 -6.71 11.43
C ILE A 78 4.08 -6.25 11.58
N ILE A 79 4.32 -5.00 11.97
CA ILE A 79 5.66 -4.48 12.27
C ILE A 79 6.31 -5.34 13.36
N SER A 80 5.64 -5.57 14.48
CA SER A 80 6.16 -6.39 15.58
C SER A 80 6.52 -7.80 15.12
N LYS A 81 5.66 -8.43 14.30
CA LYS A 81 5.90 -9.78 13.76
C LYS A 81 7.12 -9.83 12.83
N VAL A 82 7.27 -8.84 11.96
CA VAL A 82 8.38 -8.78 10.99
C VAL A 82 9.69 -8.45 11.68
N ALA A 83 9.68 -7.49 12.62
CA ALA A 83 10.85 -7.06 13.37
C ALA A 83 11.53 -8.21 14.14
N ARG A 84 10.75 -9.16 14.66
CA ARG A 84 11.30 -10.36 15.31
C ARG A 84 12.23 -11.18 14.40
N ARG A 85 12.03 -11.13 13.08
CA ARG A 85 12.90 -11.84 12.11
C ARG A 85 14.32 -11.28 12.04
N ILE A 86 14.50 -10.02 12.44
CA ILE A 86 15.82 -9.36 12.47
C ILE A 86 16.34 -9.19 13.90
N GLY A 87 15.73 -9.89 14.87
CA GLY A 87 16.16 -9.88 16.28
C GLY A 87 15.64 -8.70 17.11
N LEU A 88 14.67 -7.93 16.60
CA LEU A 88 14.07 -6.83 17.37
C LEU A 88 12.86 -7.31 18.16
N ASN A 89 12.84 -6.95 19.45
CA ASN A 89 11.68 -7.12 20.32
C ASN A 89 10.87 -5.81 20.40
N SER A 90 9.74 -5.83 21.10
CA SER A 90 8.88 -4.65 21.24
C SER A 90 9.58 -3.47 21.92
N HIS A 91 10.47 -3.72 22.88
CA HIS A 91 11.23 -2.66 23.55
C HIS A 91 12.12 -1.91 22.56
N HIS A 92 12.93 -2.63 21.78
CA HIS A 92 13.78 -2.01 20.75
C HIS A 92 12.95 -1.22 19.75
N LEU A 93 11.80 -1.74 19.30
CA LEU A 93 10.93 -1.02 18.37
C LEU A 93 10.43 0.31 18.94
N TYR A 94 10.08 0.35 20.22
CA TYR A 94 9.65 1.56 20.90
C TYR A 94 10.77 2.60 21.11
N GLU A 95 12.02 2.18 21.10
CA GLU A 95 13.19 3.09 21.12
C GLU A 95 13.51 3.61 19.71
N LEU A 96 13.37 2.74 18.71
CA LEU A 96 13.79 3.01 17.33
C LEU A 96 12.72 3.66 16.45
N LEU A 97 11.44 3.55 16.79
CA LEU A 97 10.34 4.14 16.03
C LEU A 97 9.70 5.32 16.79
N PRO A 98 9.04 6.25 16.08
CA PRO A 98 8.23 7.27 16.73
C PRO A 98 7.14 6.64 17.60
N ARG A 99 6.88 7.25 18.76
CA ARG A 99 5.83 6.80 19.70
C ARG A 99 4.42 6.96 19.14
N GLU A 100 4.26 7.93 18.25
CA GLU A 100 3.00 8.21 17.56
C GLU A 100 3.28 8.26 16.07
N LEU A 101 2.98 7.17 15.37
CA LEU A 101 3.01 7.10 13.92
C LEU A 101 1.65 6.60 13.44
N THR A 102 1.06 7.29 12.49
CA THR A 102 -0.08 6.78 11.73
C THR A 102 0.27 6.89 10.26
N MET A 103 0.18 5.79 9.52
CA MET A 103 0.46 5.75 8.09
C MET A 103 -0.69 5.06 7.36
N TRP A 104 -1.19 5.72 6.32
CA TRP A 104 -2.19 5.20 5.41
C TRP A 104 -1.51 4.76 4.12
N VAL A 105 -1.78 3.52 3.73
CA VAL A 105 -1.26 2.90 2.50
C VAL A 105 -2.45 2.61 1.62
N ASP A 106 -2.77 3.56 0.74
CA ASP A 106 -3.97 3.56 -0.08
C ASP A 106 -3.59 3.47 -1.57
N PRO A 107 -4.49 2.98 -2.45
CA PRO A 107 -4.24 3.04 -3.87
C PRO A 107 -3.89 4.46 -4.31
N TYR A 108 -2.72 4.59 -4.93
CA TYR A 108 -2.13 5.81 -5.48
C TYR A 108 -1.58 6.80 -4.45
N GLU A 109 -1.67 6.53 -3.15
CA GLU A 109 -1.26 7.47 -2.10
C GLU A 109 -0.72 6.73 -0.87
N VAL A 110 0.45 7.16 -0.41
CA VAL A 110 0.97 6.80 0.91
C VAL A 110 1.12 8.09 1.70
N SER A 111 0.43 8.19 2.82
CA SER A 111 0.51 9.34 3.70
C SER A 111 0.81 8.92 5.12
N TYR A 112 1.46 9.78 5.89
CA TYR A 112 1.80 9.50 7.28
C TYR A 112 1.77 10.75 8.14
N ARG A 113 1.67 10.54 9.45
CA ARG A 113 1.72 11.57 10.49
C ARG A 113 2.57 11.06 11.65
N ILE A 114 3.47 11.90 12.17
CA ILE A 114 4.31 11.60 13.35
C ILE A 114 4.01 12.57 14.48
N GLY A 115 3.26 12.15 15.50
CA GLY A 115 2.72 13.00 16.55
C GLY A 115 1.27 13.42 16.31
N GLU A 116 0.54 13.75 17.38
CA GLU A 116 -0.90 14.11 17.30
C GLU A 116 -1.17 15.48 16.66
N ASP A 117 -0.29 16.47 16.86
CA ASP A 117 -0.52 17.87 16.46
C ASP A 117 0.17 18.31 15.15
N VAL A 118 0.77 17.37 14.40
CA VAL A 118 1.43 17.69 13.13
C VAL A 118 0.54 17.38 11.92
N PRO A 119 0.64 18.17 10.82
CA PRO A 119 0.04 17.83 9.55
C PRO A 119 0.55 16.48 9.01
N TYR A 120 -0.28 15.80 8.20
CA TYR A 120 0.16 14.60 7.50
C TYR A 120 1.03 14.97 6.28
N VAL A 121 2.00 14.12 5.96
CA VAL A 121 2.85 14.20 4.77
C VAL A 121 2.39 13.11 3.79
N SER A 122 2.22 13.44 2.51
CA SER A 122 1.70 12.52 1.49
C SER A 122 2.64 12.38 0.29
N TYR A 123 2.82 11.13 -0.17
CA TYR A 123 3.37 10.77 -1.46
C TYR A 123 2.22 10.26 -2.35
N THR A 124 2.03 10.88 -3.52
CA THR A 124 0.97 10.49 -4.47
C THR A 124 1.56 10.15 -5.82
N ARG A 125 1.07 9.07 -6.44
CA ARG A 125 1.34 8.75 -7.85
C ARG A 125 0.11 9.06 -8.72
N PRO A 126 0.29 9.37 -10.01
CA PRO A 126 -0.82 9.56 -10.93
C PRO A 126 -1.69 8.29 -11.04
N LYS A 127 -3.02 8.47 -10.99
CA LYS A 127 -3.96 7.38 -11.26
C LYS A 127 -3.94 7.05 -12.74
N PRO A 128 -3.95 5.76 -13.13
CA PRO A 128 -4.07 5.39 -14.53
C PRO A 128 -5.41 5.92 -15.08
N PRO A 129 -5.44 6.36 -16.35
CA PRO A 129 -6.68 6.78 -16.99
C PRO A 129 -7.67 5.62 -17.01
N ARG A 130 -8.96 5.91 -16.78
CA ARG A 130 -10.01 4.90 -16.94
C ARG A 130 -9.99 4.41 -18.39
N PRO A 131 -10.11 3.09 -18.64
CA PRO A 131 -10.30 2.59 -20.00
C PRO A 131 -11.50 3.30 -20.63
N ALA A 132 -11.35 3.81 -21.85
CA ALA A 132 -12.45 4.41 -22.56
C ALA A 132 -13.56 3.35 -22.72
N VAL A 133 -14.75 3.65 -22.20
CA VAL A 133 -15.94 2.86 -22.49
C VAL A 133 -16.33 3.18 -23.93
N PHE A 134 -15.89 2.36 -24.87
CA PHE A 134 -16.38 2.48 -26.25
C PHE A 134 -17.84 2.03 -26.27
N PRO A 135 -18.78 2.87 -26.76
CA PRO A 135 -20.16 2.42 -26.95
C PRO A 135 -20.17 1.23 -27.91
N PRO A 136 -21.09 0.25 -27.72
CA PRO A 136 -21.21 -0.87 -28.63
C PRO A 136 -21.40 -0.35 -30.06
N ARG A 137 -20.62 -0.89 -30.99
CA ARG A 137 -20.67 -0.54 -32.41
C ARG A 137 -22.09 -0.84 -32.90
N VAL A 138 -22.86 0.21 -33.21
CA VAL A 138 -24.16 0.05 -33.89
C VAL A 138 -23.85 -0.52 -35.27
N THR A 139 -24.06 -1.82 -35.44
CA THR A 139 -24.04 -2.45 -36.77
C THR A 139 -25.24 -1.92 -37.53
N THR A 140 -24.99 -1.01 -38.48
CA THR A 140 -26.01 -0.63 -39.45
C THR A 140 -26.35 -1.85 -40.32
N PRO A 141 -27.63 -2.17 -40.54
CA PRO A 141 -28.00 -3.26 -41.42
C PRO A 141 -27.60 -2.91 -42.85
N HIS A 142 -26.83 -3.81 -43.47
CA HIS A 142 -26.39 -3.71 -44.84
C HIS A 142 -27.60 -3.82 -45.77
N CYS A 143 -27.97 -2.71 -46.43
CA CYS A 143 -29.03 -2.72 -47.44
C CYS A 143 -28.53 -3.54 -48.64
N THR A 144 -29.11 -4.72 -48.85
CA THR A 144 -28.82 -5.55 -50.03
C THR A 144 -29.70 -5.06 -51.17
N ALA A 145 -29.12 -4.30 -52.09
CA ALA A 145 -29.78 -3.99 -53.36
C ALA A 145 -29.96 -5.29 -54.15
N ARG A 146 -31.20 -5.78 -54.23
CA ARG A 146 -31.62 -6.78 -55.22
C ARG A 146 -31.74 -6.07 -56.57
N THR A 147 -30.87 -6.40 -57.51
CA THR A 147 -31.14 -6.18 -58.93
C THR A 147 -32.08 -7.29 -59.38
N THR A 148 -33.32 -6.94 -59.71
CA THR A 148 -34.22 -7.80 -60.48
C THR A 148 -33.96 -7.62 -61.97
N PHE A 149 -33.87 -8.77 -62.65
CA PHE A 149 -33.78 -9.10 -64.08
C PHE A 149 -33.75 -7.96 -65.12
#